data_AF-A0A099KDL7-F1
#
_entry.id   AF-A0A099KDL7-F1
#
_cell.length_a   1.000
_cell.length_b   1.000
_cell.length_c   1.000
_cell.angle_alpha   90.00
_cell.angle_beta   90.00
_cell.angle_gamma   90.00
#
_symmetry.space_group_name_H-M   'P 1'
#
loop_
_entity.id
_entity.type
_entity.pdbx_description
1 polymer ?
#
loop_
_entity_poly.entity_id
_entity_poly.type
_entity_poly.pdbx_seq_one_letter_code
_entity_poly.pdbx_strand_id
1 'polypeptide(L)' 'MSNTKLWVVGKITNVLNDGWDFIGVFSDEPLALNAVSTVCTNLDDEDKSKYFIAPAKLNEPKVCADGSDWKGGYFPFE' A
#
# COMPACT_ATOMS: atom_id res chain seq x y z
N MET A 1 -9.15 9.71 21.56
CA MET A 1 -9.48 8.81 20.43
C MET A 1 -8.23 7.98 20.16
N SER A 2 -8.37 6.66 20.00
CA SER A 2 -7.21 5.76 19.83
C SER A 2 -6.45 6.11 18.53
N ASN A 3 -5.14 6.39 18.64
CA ASN A 3 -4.22 6.54 17.51
C ASN A 3 -3.89 5.16 16.92
N THR A 4 -4.90 4.43 16.46
CA THR A 4 -4.68 3.12 15.86
C THR A 4 -4.00 3.33 14.51
N LYS A 5 -2.68 3.10 14.47
CA LYS A 5 -1.89 3.03 13.23
C LYS A 5 -2.26 1.76 12.50
N LEU A 6 -2.54 1.88 11.22
CA LEU A 6 -2.92 0.80 10.32
C LEU A 6 -2.02 0.86 9.09
N TRP A 7 -2.05 -0.19 8.28
CA TRP A 7 -1.26 -0.28 7.05
C TRP A 7 -2.13 -0.75 5.91
N VAL A 8 -2.18 0.06 4.84
CA VAL A 8 -2.89 -0.25 3.61
C VAL A 8 -1.94 -0.98 2.67
N VAL A 9 -2.45 -2.02 2.01
CA VAL A 9 -1.81 -2.65 0.86
C VAL A 9 -2.62 -2.32 -0.38
N GLY A 10 -1.92 -1.91 -1.43
CA GLY A 10 -2.52 -1.64 -2.73
C GLY A 10 -1.64 -2.15 -3.87
N LYS A 11 -2.23 -2.28 -5.06
CA LYS A 11 -1.53 -2.62 -6.30
C LYS A 11 -1.83 -1.56 -7.34
N ILE A 12 -0.80 -0.96 -7.91
CA ILE A 12 -0.93 -0.05 -9.05
C ILE A 12 -1.48 -0.84 -10.25
N THR A 13 -2.59 -0.36 -10.80
CA THR A 13 -3.21 -0.93 -12.01
C THR A 13 -2.93 -0.09 -13.24
N ASN A 14 -2.75 1.23 -13.07
CA ASN A 14 -2.42 2.13 -14.15
C ASN A 14 -1.70 3.38 -13.62
N VAL A 15 -0.45 3.56 -14.06
CA VAL A 15 0.41 4.69 -13.67
C VAL A 15 0.01 6.02 -14.31
N LEU A 16 -0.78 6.01 -15.38
CA LEU A 16 -1.18 7.23 -16.10
C LEU A 16 -2.37 7.96 -15.47
N ASN A 17 -3.08 7.31 -14.56
CA ASN A 17 -4.27 7.86 -13.89
C ASN A 17 -4.26 7.67 -12.38
N ASP A 18 -3.08 7.39 -11.80
CA ASP A 18 -2.90 7.07 -10.38
C ASP A 18 -3.85 5.95 -9.89
N GLY A 19 -4.18 5.03 -10.78
CA GLY A 19 -5.12 3.94 -10.55
C GLY A 19 -4.47 2.83 -9.75
N TRP A 20 -5.13 2.42 -8.67
CA TRP A 20 -4.70 1.30 -7.85
C TRP A 20 -5.90 0.52 -7.30
N ASP A 21 -5.69 -0.79 -7.13
CA ASP A 21 -6.63 -1.68 -6.48
C ASP A 21 -6.33 -1.76 -4.99
N PHE A 22 -7.38 -1.60 -4.19
CA PHE A 22 -7.32 -1.83 -2.76
C PHE A 22 -7.25 -3.33 -2.44
N ILE A 23 -6.25 -3.75 -1.69
CA ILE A 23 -6.05 -5.15 -1.29
C ILE A 23 -6.49 -5.38 0.15
N GLY A 24 -6.09 -4.51 1.07
CA GLY A 24 -6.44 -4.71 2.49
C GLY A 24 -5.87 -3.67 3.44
N VAL A 25 -6.33 -3.75 4.69
CA VAL A 25 -5.85 -2.96 5.84
C VAL A 25 -5.38 -3.91 6.93
N PHE A 26 -4.19 -3.66 7.47
CA PHE A 26 -3.51 -4.48 8.46
C PHE A 26 -3.21 -3.69 9.73
N SER A 27 -3.11 -4.39 10.86
CA SER A 27 -2.83 -3.78 12.17
C SER A 27 -1.39 -3.28 12.30
N ASP A 28 -0.46 -3.84 11.52
CA ASP A 28 0.96 -3.54 11.58
C ASP A 28 1.65 -3.78 10.23
N GLU A 29 2.86 -3.23 10.12
CA GLU A 29 3.68 -3.24 8.91
C GLU A 29 4.16 -4.65 8.54
N PRO A 30 4.65 -5.48 9.49
CA PRO A 30 5.06 -6.84 9.16
C PRO A 30 3.92 -7.69 8.58
N LEU A 31 2.68 -7.56 9.09
CA LEU A 31 1.54 -8.26 8.53
C LEU A 31 1.19 -7.78 7.11
N ALA A 32 1.22 -6.47 6.86
CA ALA A 32 1.03 -5.93 5.52
C ALA A 32 2.11 -6.45 4.55
N LEU A 33 3.38 -6.41 4.95
CA LEU A 33 4.49 -6.91 4.15
C LEU A 33 4.35 -8.41 3.86
N ASN A 34 3.98 -9.21 4.87
CA ASN A 34 3.77 -10.65 4.69
C ASN A 34 2.63 -10.95 3.70
N ALA A 35 1.56 -10.15 3.71
CA ALA A 35 0.47 -10.28 2.75
C ALA A 35 0.95 -10.02 1.32
N VAL A 36 1.74 -8.97 1.10
CA VAL A 36 2.33 -8.70 -0.22
C VAL A 36 3.29 -9.82 -0.62
N SER A 37 4.21 -10.24 0.24
CA SER A 37 5.17 -11.33 -0.03
C SER A 37 4.47 -12.61 -0.47
N THR A 38 3.36 -12.97 0.20
CA THR A 38 2.59 -14.18 -0.12
C THR A 38 2.00 -14.12 -1.54
N VAL A 39 1.47 -12.97 -1.94
CA VAL A 39 0.92 -12.77 -3.30
C VAL A 39 2.04 -12.74 -4.34
N CYS A 40 3.14 -12.05 -4.01
CA CYS A 40 4.28 -11.84 -4.90
C CYS A 40 5.12 -13.10 -5.16
N THR A 41 4.98 -14.17 -4.37
CA THR A 41 5.84 -15.36 -4.47
C THR A 41 5.80 -16.01 -5.86
N ASN A 42 4.69 -15.87 -6.59
CA ASN A 42 4.48 -16.48 -7.91
C ASN A 42 4.40 -15.47 -9.07
N LEU A 43 4.71 -14.18 -8.82
CA LEU A 43 4.67 -13.14 -9.83
C LEU A 43 6.06 -12.90 -10.42
N ASP A 44 6.10 -12.28 -11.60
CA ASP A 44 7.35 -11.74 -12.14
C ASP A 44 7.73 -10.42 -11.43
N ASP A 45 8.97 -9.97 -11.61
CA ASP A 45 9.48 -8.81 -10.88
C ASP A 45 8.77 -7.51 -11.28
N GLU A 46 8.28 -7.42 -12.53
CA GLU A 46 7.51 -6.26 -13.01
C GLU A 46 6.14 -6.16 -12.32
N ASP A 47 5.46 -7.28 -12.05
CA ASP A 47 4.21 -7.24 -11.32
C ASP A 47 4.40 -7.06 -9.81
N LYS A 48 5.53 -7.50 -9.24
CA LYS A 48 5.87 -7.28 -7.82
C LYS A 48 6.09 -5.81 -7.51
N SER A 49 6.77 -5.07 -8.39
CA SER A 49 7.06 -3.64 -8.18
C SER A 49 5.80 -2.77 -8.19
N LYS A 50 4.65 -3.31 -8.64
CA LYS A 50 3.36 -2.60 -8.61
C LYS A 50 2.68 -2.62 -7.25
N TYR A 51 3.15 -3.44 -6.29
CA TYR A 51 2.56 -3.48 -4.96
C TYR A 51 3.20 -2.46 -4.03
N PHE A 52 2.39 -1.71 -3.30
CA PHE A 52 2.85 -0.78 -2.29
C PHE A 52 2.20 -1.05 -0.95
N ILE A 53 2.88 -0.61 0.11
CA ILE A 53 2.30 -0.53 1.45
C ILE A 53 2.37 0.90 1.94
N ALA A 54 1.35 1.35 2.68
CA ALA A 54 1.28 2.72 3.16
C ALA A 54 0.62 2.84 4.54
N PRO A 55 1.12 3.73 5.42
CA PRO A 55 0.55 3.90 6.75
C PRO A 55 -0.76 4.70 6.70
N ALA A 56 -1.75 4.22 7.44
CA ALA A 56 -3.05 4.85 7.62
C ALA A 56 -3.37 5.00 9.11
N LYS A 57 -4.42 5.77 9.42
CA LYS A 57 -4.96 5.89 10.76
C LYS A 57 -6.48 5.81 10.70
N LEU A 58 -7.06 5.18 11.72
CA LEU A 58 -8.51 5.08 11.83
C LEU A 58 -9.13 6.48 11.98
N ASN A 59 -10.18 6.77 11.21
CA ASN A 59 -10.92 8.05 11.20
C ASN A 59 -10.11 9.30 10.80
N GLU A 60 -8.90 9.14 10.24
CA GLU A 60 -8.11 10.25 9.71
C GLU A 60 -7.97 10.07 8.19
N PRO A 61 -8.75 10.80 7.36
CA PRO A 61 -8.69 10.63 5.92
C PRO A 61 -7.30 11.01 5.41
N LYS A 62 -6.72 10.14 4.59
CA LYS A 62 -5.50 10.45 3.85
C LYS A 62 -5.90 11.01 2.49
N VAL A 63 -5.51 12.26 2.23
CA VAL A 63 -5.77 12.93 0.95
C VAL A 63 -4.42 13.39 0.37
N CYS A 64 -4.16 12.98 -0.87
CA CYS A 64 -3.01 13.41 -1.67
C CYS A 64 -3.50 14.32 -2.81
N ALA A 65 -4.08 15.48 -2.46
CA ALA A 65 -4.82 16.33 -3.40
C ALA A 65 -3.95 17.01 -4.47
N ASP A 66 -2.65 17.09 -4.23
CA ASP A 66 -1.63 17.69 -5.10
C ASP A 66 -0.94 16.65 -6.00
N GLY A 67 -1.42 15.40 -6.00
CA GLY A 67 -0.74 14.29 -6.66
C GLY A 67 0.54 13.86 -5.95
N SER A 68 0.78 14.31 -4.71
CA SER A 68 1.91 13.81 -3.93
C SER A 68 1.75 12.33 -3.57
N ASP A 69 2.87 11.64 -3.47
CA ASP A 69 2.87 10.27 -3.00
C ASP A 69 2.28 10.16 -1.59
N TRP A 70 1.71 8.99 -1.29
CA TRP A 70 1.24 8.69 0.05
C TRP A 70 2.41 8.75 1.02
N LYS A 71 2.50 9.82 1.82
CA LYS A 71 3.60 10.01 2.77
C LYS A 71 3.83 8.78 3.66
N GLY A 72 5.03 8.20 3.56
CA GLY A 72 5.47 7.02 4.31
C GLY A 72 5.08 5.69 3.66
N GLY A 73 4.38 5.72 2.53
CA GLY A 73 4.19 4.57 1.67
C GLY A 73 5.43 4.29 0.84
N TYR A 74 5.59 3.02 0.45
CA TYR A 74 6.74 2.54 -0.31
C TYR A 74 6.41 1.24 -1.04
N PHE A 75 7.25 0.90 -2.03
CA PHE A 75 7.21 -0.34 -2.77
C PHE A 75 8.22 -1.34 -2.16
N PRO A 76 7.78 -2.42 -1.50
CA PRO A 76 8.68 -3.34 -0.81
C PRO A 76 9.57 -4.21 -1.72
N PHE A 77 9.35 -4.20 -3.04
CA PHE A 77 10.04 -5.04 -4.01
C PHE A 77 10.62 -4.27 -5.21
N GLU A 78 10.73 -2.94 -5.11
CA GLU A 78 11.50 -2.12 -6.06
C GLU A 78 13.02 -2.18 -5.80
#